data_AF-Q8PCG5-F1
#
_entry.id   AF-Q8PCG5-F1
#
_cell.length_a   1.000
_cell.length_b   1.000
_cell.length_c   1.000
_cell.angle_alpha   90.00
_cell.angle_beta   90.00
_cell.angle_gamma   90.00
#
_symmetry.space_group_name_H-M   'P 1'
#
loop_
_entity.id
_entity.type
_entity.pdbx_description
1 polymer ?
#
loop_
_entity_poly.entity_id
_entity_poly.type
_entity_poly.pdbx_seq_one_letter_code
_entity_poly.pdbx_strand_id
1 'polypeptide(L)'
;MPIAHPMPLAHARTAHRALPQPRQLMALGTVLCVYRPSLGDERDGWQHAVSAAAFRQVNSDGLRESIWFFDAGGSSCWRLCLLPDSDFLAWDRLVSRLPALPIDGQELGVGERLWRRMAGRMRGDSWRLSALRLHAGSSRDRPLGATLASVSALGAEVAARLAREEGIDGRVAVDDCCCARAAALRHAAASATAPGTGSDPQAMTASLLRLRR
;
A
#
# COMPACT_ATOMS: atom_id res chain seq x y z
N MET A 1 -12.34 32.86 36.04
CA MET A 1 -10.88 32.79 35.81
C MET A 1 -10.55 31.36 35.43
N PRO A 2 -10.51 30.98 34.13
CA PRO A 2 -10.11 29.63 33.77
C PRO A 2 -8.58 29.54 33.75
N ILE A 3 -8.10 28.50 34.44
CA ILE A 3 -6.70 28.15 34.61
C ILE A 3 -6.17 27.68 33.26
N ALA A 4 -5.22 28.44 32.70
CA ALA A 4 -4.46 28.01 31.54
C ALA A 4 -3.60 26.80 31.95
N HIS A 5 -3.97 25.61 31.48
CA HIS A 5 -3.07 24.47 31.51
C HIS A 5 -1.97 24.72 30.48
N PRO A 6 -0.70 24.91 30.87
CA PRO A 6 0.38 25.02 29.90
C PRO A 6 0.47 23.70 29.13
N MET A 7 0.27 23.77 27.82
CA MET A 7 0.54 22.67 26.90
C MET A 7 1.93 22.07 27.18
N PRO A 8 2.08 20.74 27.30
CA PRO A 8 3.38 20.12 27.45
C PRO A 8 4.12 20.10 26.10
N LEU A 9 4.56 21.27 25.62
CA LEU A 9 5.43 21.43 24.44
C LEU A 9 6.86 20.90 24.68
N ALA A 10 7.17 20.38 25.87
CA ALA A 10 8.51 19.97 26.27
C ALA A 10 8.86 18.50 25.91
N HIS A 11 7.88 17.59 25.77
CA HIS A 11 8.16 16.19 25.39
C HIS A 11 8.35 16.00 23.88
N ALA A 12 8.02 16.99 23.06
CA ALA A 12 8.14 16.92 21.61
C ALA A 12 9.58 17.14 21.09
N ARG A 13 10.50 17.65 21.94
CA ARG A 13 11.85 18.05 21.48
C ARG A 13 12.94 17.01 21.66
N THR A 14 12.69 15.91 22.38
CA THR A 14 13.72 14.87 22.67
C THR A 14 13.59 13.60 21.84
N ALA A 15 12.52 13.43 21.06
CA ALA A 15 12.47 12.41 20.02
C ALA A 15 13.23 12.90 18.77
N HIS A 16 14.55 12.98 18.88
CA HIS A 16 15.41 13.13 17.70
C HIS A 16 15.23 11.90 16.79
N ARG A 17 14.34 12.05 15.81
CA ARG A 17 14.42 11.58 14.43
C ARG A 17 15.34 10.38 14.20
N ALA A 18 14.82 9.16 14.36
CA ALA A 18 15.41 7.99 13.71
C ALA A 18 14.60 7.68 12.46
N LEU A 19 14.97 8.31 11.35
CA LEU A 19 14.52 7.85 10.04
C LEU A 19 15.03 6.42 9.84
N PRO A 20 14.18 5.46 9.43
CA PRO A 20 14.61 4.13 9.06
C PRO A 20 15.76 4.19 8.07
N GLN A 21 16.81 3.42 8.34
CA GLN A 21 17.91 3.28 7.39
C GLN A 21 17.40 2.59 6.11
N PRO A 22 17.91 2.94 4.91
CA PRO A 22 17.47 2.31 3.66
C PRO A 22 17.55 0.78 3.66
N ARG A 23 18.56 0.21 4.34
CA ARG A 23 18.70 -1.24 4.51
C ARG A 23 17.55 -1.86 5.32
N GLN A 24 17.04 -1.15 6.33
CA GLN A 24 15.89 -1.60 7.12
C GLN A 24 14.61 -1.57 6.28
N LEU A 25 14.45 -0.56 5.43
CA LEU A 25 13.32 -0.46 4.51
C LEU A 25 13.35 -1.54 3.41
N MET A 26 14.54 -1.85 2.89
CA MET A 26 14.73 -2.96 1.94
C MET A 26 14.34 -4.32 2.54
N ALA A 27 14.62 -4.53 3.83
CA ALA A 27 14.31 -5.78 4.51
C ALA A 27 12.79 -6.05 4.64
N LEU A 28 11.94 -5.04 4.45
CA LEU A 28 10.48 -5.19 4.51
C LEU A 28 9.91 -6.02 3.34
N GLY A 29 10.69 -6.22 2.27
CA GLY A 29 10.22 -6.92 1.08
C GLY A 29 9.22 -6.08 0.29
N THR A 30 8.03 -6.64 0.04
CA THR A 30 6.96 -5.95 -0.68
C THR A 30 6.07 -5.19 0.30
N VAL A 31 5.94 -3.88 0.12
CA VAL A 31 5.13 -3.01 0.99
C VAL A 31 4.16 -2.17 0.16
N LEU A 32 3.07 -1.75 0.80
CA LEU A 32 2.15 -0.81 0.17
C LEU A 32 2.57 0.61 0.49
N CYS A 33 2.89 1.39 -0.54
CA CYS A 33 3.32 2.76 -0.41
C CYS A 33 2.18 3.71 -0.76
N VAL A 34 1.96 4.68 0.12
CA VAL A 34 1.02 5.79 -0.06
C VAL A 34 1.83 7.08 -0.09
N TYR A 35 1.75 7.79 -1.21
CA TYR A 35 2.60 8.95 -1.52
C TYR A 35 1.81 10.07 -2.19
N ARG A 36 2.34 11.29 -2.17
CA ARG A 36 1.76 12.43 -2.90
C ARG A 36 2.53 12.65 -4.21
N PRO A 37 1.88 12.57 -5.39
CA PRO A 37 2.53 12.86 -6.67
C PRO A 37 3.05 14.30 -6.79
N SER A 38 2.50 15.24 -6.01
CA SER A 38 2.98 16.62 -5.94
C SER A 38 4.39 16.74 -5.37
N LEU A 39 4.86 15.72 -4.64
CA LEU A 39 6.22 15.63 -4.09
C LEU A 39 7.17 14.80 -4.96
N GLY A 40 6.72 14.33 -6.13
CA GLY A 40 7.48 13.50 -7.04
C GLY A 40 7.01 12.05 -7.08
N ASP A 41 7.95 11.15 -7.37
CA ASP A 41 7.72 9.72 -7.51
C ASP A 41 7.56 9.02 -6.13
N GLU A 42 7.26 7.73 -6.16
CA GLU A 42 7.00 6.92 -4.95
C GLU A 42 8.09 6.99 -3.87
N ARG A 43 9.33 7.30 -4.24
CA ARG A 43 10.49 7.35 -3.33
C ARG A 43 10.81 8.76 -2.83
N ASP A 44 10.33 9.79 -3.53
CA ASP A 44 10.75 11.17 -3.28
C ASP A 44 10.16 11.68 -1.96
N GLY A 45 8.99 11.14 -1.58
CA GLY A 45 8.42 11.35 -0.25
C GLY A 45 9.34 10.94 0.91
N TRP A 46 10.22 9.95 0.73
CA TRP A 46 11.22 9.58 1.74
C TRP A 46 12.39 10.57 1.82
N GLN A 47 12.79 11.18 0.69
CA GLN A 47 13.87 12.18 0.68
C GLN A 47 13.47 13.46 1.42
N HIS A 48 12.19 13.81 1.35
CA HIS A 48 11.61 14.93 2.10
C HIS A 48 11.28 14.56 3.55
N ALA A 49 11.21 13.27 3.86
CA ALA A 49 10.97 12.83 5.22
C ALA A 49 12.16 13.18 6.10
N VAL A 50 11.83 13.54 7.32
CA VAL A 50 12.82 13.85 8.35
C VAL A 50 12.55 13.12 9.65
N SER A 51 11.33 12.61 9.84
CA SER A 51 10.95 11.78 10.97
C SER A 51 10.01 10.68 10.50
N ALA A 52 9.96 9.59 11.26
CA ALA A 52 9.03 8.50 11.04
C ALA A 52 8.39 8.09 12.37
N ALA A 53 7.14 7.63 12.31
CA ALA A 53 6.40 7.09 13.45
C ALA A 53 5.62 5.85 13.03
N ALA A 54 5.47 4.90 13.94
CA ALA A 54 4.62 3.74 13.74
C ALA A 54 3.19 4.04 14.18
N PHE A 55 2.23 3.62 13.37
CA PHE A 55 0.81 3.73 13.67
C PHE A 55 0.16 2.35 13.56
N ARG A 56 -0.55 1.98 14.61
CA ARG A 56 -1.24 0.70 14.74
C ARG A 56 -2.69 0.97 15.11
N GLN A 57 -3.61 0.47 14.30
CA GLN A 57 -5.04 0.67 14.48
C GLN A 57 -5.75 -0.68 14.42
N VAL A 58 -6.57 -0.95 15.43
CA VAL A 58 -7.48 -2.10 15.42
C VAL A 58 -8.80 -1.64 14.83
N ASN A 59 -9.22 -2.28 13.74
CA ASN A 59 -10.53 -2.08 13.12
C ASN A 59 -11.36 -3.36 13.28
N SER A 60 -12.67 -3.28 12.97
CA SER A 60 -13.56 -4.46 12.92
C SER A 60 -13.01 -5.58 12.02
N ASP A 61 -12.26 -5.18 11.00
CA ASP A 61 -11.76 -6.06 9.93
C ASP A 61 -10.34 -6.55 10.20
N GLY A 62 -9.80 -6.26 11.40
CA GLY A 62 -8.48 -6.70 11.85
C GLY A 62 -7.53 -5.56 12.17
N LEU A 63 -6.26 -5.94 12.36
CA LEU A 63 -5.19 -5.02 12.70
C LEU A 63 -4.61 -4.36 11.44
N ARG A 64 -4.57 -3.03 11.44
CA ARG A 64 -3.88 -2.24 10.42
C ARG A 64 -2.61 -1.63 11.02
N GLU A 65 -1.49 -1.89 10.38
CA GLU A 65 -0.19 -1.32 10.73
C GLU A 65 0.35 -0.48 9.59
N SER A 66 0.91 0.68 9.95
CA SER A 66 1.52 1.60 8.99
C SER A 66 2.66 2.39 9.62
N ILE A 67 3.62 2.78 8.80
CA ILE A 67 4.71 3.68 9.17
C ILE A 67 4.48 5.00 8.45
N TRP A 68 4.35 6.07 9.21
CA TRP A 68 4.13 7.42 8.71
C TRP A 68 5.43 8.19 8.73
N PHE A 69 5.70 8.89 7.64
CA PHE A 69 6.85 9.75 7.50
C PHE A 69 6.37 11.19 7.36
N PHE A 70 7.09 12.08 8.02
CA PHE A 70 6.77 13.50 8.08
C PHE A 70 7.93 14.33 7.58
N ASP A 71 7.61 15.44 6.93
CA ASP A 71 8.58 16.44 6.47
C ASP A 71 9.03 17.38 7.61
N ALA A 72 9.91 18.34 7.27
CA ALA A 72 10.39 19.35 8.22
C ALA A 72 9.27 20.26 8.76
N GLY A 73 8.16 20.38 8.05
CA GLY A 73 6.96 21.09 8.48
C GLY A 73 6.01 20.26 9.34
N GLY A 74 6.32 18.98 9.60
CA GLY A 74 5.46 18.08 10.36
C GLY A 74 4.27 17.53 9.57
N SER A 75 4.20 17.79 8.26
CA SER A 75 3.16 17.23 7.39
C SER A 75 3.55 15.83 6.93
N SER A 76 2.57 14.91 6.85
CA SER A 76 2.84 13.58 6.31
C SER A 76 3.08 13.66 4.79
N CYS A 77 4.28 13.25 4.38
CA CYS A 77 4.75 13.24 3.01
C CYS A 77 4.78 11.83 2.40
N TRP A 78 4.86 10.80 3.25
CA TRP A 78 5.01 9.42 2.81
C TRP A 78 4.47 8.44 3.86
N ARG A 79 3.90 7.32 3.43
CA ARG A 79 3.37 6.29 4.33
C ARG A 79 3.56 4.89 3.75
N LEU A 80 4.05 3.97 4.58
CA LEU A 80 4.12 2.55 4.25
C LEU A 80 3.06 1.80 5.05
N CYS A 81 2.36 0.87 4.42
CA CYS A 81 1.38 -0.01 5.05
C CYS A 81 1.82 -1.46 4.90
N LEU A 82 1.60 -2.24 5.96
CA LEU A 82 1.88 -3.67 5.96
C LEU A 82 0.96 -4.39 4.98
N LEU A 83 1.54 -5.26 4.14
CA LEU A 83 0.82 -6.20 3.29
C LEU A 83 1.01 -7.64 3.80
N PRO A 84 0.11 -8.56 3.43
CA PRO A 84 0.34 -9.99 3.60
C PRO A 84 1.65 -10.46 2.95
N ASP A 85 2.06 -9.80 1.87
CA ASP A 85 3.29 -10.06 1.11
C ASP A 85 4.56 -9.46 1.74
N SER A 86 4.43 -8.67 2.81
CA SER A 86 5.55 -8.05 3.50
C SER A 86 6.28 -9.04 4.41
N ASP A 87 7.59 -8.83 4.62
CA ASP A 87 8.32 -9.54 5.67
C ASP A 87 7.87 -9.03 7.05
N PHE A 88 6.99 -9.79 7.69
CA PHE A 88 6.40 -9.44 8.99
C PHE A 88 7.47 -9.29 10.10
N LEU A 89 8.52 -10.11 10.09
CA LEU A 89 9.56 -10.05 11.13
C LEU A 89 10.43 -8.80 10.97
N ALA A 90 10.77 -8.45 9.73
CA ALA A 90 11.48 -7.20 9.45
C ALA A 90 10.62 -5.98 9.78
N TRP A 91 9.32 -6.05 9.49
CA TRP A 91 8.34 -5.01 9.82
C TRP A 91 8.21 -4.80 11.33
N ASP A 92 7.98 -5.85 12.11
CA ASP A 92 7.81 -5.79 13.55
C ASP A 92 9.07 -5.22 14.26
N ARG A 93 10.25 -5.66 13.83
CA ARG A 93 11.54 -5.09 14.29
C ARG A 93 11.72 -3.62 13.92
N LEU A 94 11.12 -3.17 12.82
CA LEU A 94 11.19 -1.76 12.43
C LEU A 94 10.22 -0.92 13.27
N VAL A 95 8.96 -1.36 13.37
CA VAL A 95 7.91 -0.71 14.15
C VAL A 95 8.29 -0.56 15.62
N SER A 96 8.86 -1.59 16.24
CA SER A 96 9.31 -1.57 17.65
C SER A 96 10.41 -0.54 17.94
N ARG A 97 11.12 -0.05 16.93
CA ARG A 97 12.17 0.99 17.07
C ARG A 97 11.66 2.40 16.79
N LEU A 98 10.45 2.52 16.26
CA LEU A 98 9.86 3.81 15.90
C LEU A 98 8.99 4.34 17.05
N PRO A 99 8.92 5.66 17.23
CA PRO A 99 7.96 6.24 18.16
C PRO A 99 6.55 5.89 17.70
N ALA A 100 5.69 5.54 18.66
CA ALA A 100 4.27 5.38 18.38
C ALA A 100 3.65 6.75 18.07
N LEU A 101 2.89 6.83 16.97
CA LEU A 101 2.11 8.01 16.64
C LEU A 101 0.94 8.12 17.64
N PRO A 102 0.84 9.20 18.43
CA PRO A 102 -0.25 9.35 19.39
C PRO A 102 -1.61 9.35 18.69
N ILE A 103 -2.54 8.58 19.24
CA ILE A 103 -3.89 8.36 18.70
C ILE A 103 -4.81 9.57 18.98
N ASP A 104 -4.33 10.59 19.70
CA ASP A 104 -5.10 11.76 20.17
C ASP A 104 -5.77 12.60 19.06
N GLY A 105 -5.47 12.35 17.78
CA GLY A 105 -6.17 12.94 16.63
C GLY A 105 -7.28 12.09 16.00
N GLN A 106 -7.61 10.92 16.53
CA GLN A 106 -8.61 9.99 15.95
C GLN A 106 -10.00 10.06 16.64
N GLU A 107 -10.14 10.79 17.75
CA GLU A 107 -11.47 11.17 18.28
C GLU A 107 -12.15 12.27 17.47
N LEU A 108 -11.57 12.71 16.35
CA LEU A 108 -12.24 13.63 15.43
C LEU A 108 -13.37 12.86 14.75
N GLY A 109 -14.62 13.27 15.01
CA GLY A 109 -15.84 12.56 14.65
C GLY A 109 -15.92 12.16 13.17
N VAL A 110 -16.80 11.21 12.85
CA VAL A 110 -17.02 10.68 11.48
C VAL A 110 -17.10 11.81 10.43
N GLY A 111 -17.77 12.92 10.78
CA GLY A 111 -17.92 14.09 9.92
C GLY A 111 -16.62 14.85 9.62
N GLU A 112 -15.68 14.92 10.56
CA GLU A 112 -14.42 15.63 10.38
C GLU A 112 -13.38 14.79 9.64
N ARG A 113 -13.47 13.46 9.76
CA ARG A 113 -12.74 12.51 8.91
C ARG A 113 -13.24 12.58 7.47
N LEU A 114 -14.55 12.62 7.27
CA LEU A 114 -15.16 12.82 5.95
C LEU A 114 -14.80 14.21 5.38
N TRP A 115 -14.80 15.25 6.20
CA TRP A 115 -14.40 16.60 5.81
C TRP A 115 -12.93 16.68 5.40
N ARG A 116 -11.99 16.09 6.16
CA ARG A 116 -10.58 16.03 5.76
C ARG A 116 -10.37 15.21 4.49
N ARG A 117 -11.13 14.14 4.31
CA ARG A 117 -11.13 13.32 3.09
C ARG A 117 -11.64 14.08 1.88
N MET A 118 -12.70 14.87 2.03
CA MET A 118 -13.21 15.74 0.98
C MET A 118 -12.29 16.94 0.73
N ALA A 119 -11.75 17.57 1.77
CA ALA A 119 -10.81 18.69 1.67
C ALA A 119 -9.49 18.28 1.01
N GLY A 120 -8.99 17.07 1.30
CA GLY A 120 -7.83 16.49 0.61
C GLY A 120 -8.12 16.23 -0.87
N ARG A 121 -9.32 15.73 -1.19
CA ARG A 121 -9.77 15.52 -2.58
C ARG A 121 -9.96 16.83 -3.35
N MET A 122 -10.43 17.90 -2.69
CA MET A 122 -10.63 19.22 -3.31
C MET A 122 -9.34 20.03 -3.45
N ARG A 123 -8.29 19.76 -2.66
CA ARG A 123 -6.99 20.47 -2.76
C ARG A 123 -6.09 19.99 -3.91
N GLY A 124 -6.47 18.96 -4.66
CA GLY A 124 -5.61 18.39 -5.72
C GLY A 124 -4.41 17.59 -5.19
N ASP A 125 -4.22 17.51 -3.88
CA ASP A 125 -3.28 16.62 -3.18
C ASP A 125 -3.82 15.18 -3.16
N SER A 126 -4.05 14.63 -4.35
CA SER A 126 -4.49 13.25 -4.51
C SER A 126 -3.33 12.33 -4.15
N TRP A 127 -3.36 11.80 -2.92
CA TRP A 127 -2.50 10.70 -2.56
C TRP A 127 -2.72 9.54 -3.54
N ARG A 128 -1.64 8.82 -3.84
CA ARG A 128 -1.63 7.62 -4.67
C ARG A 128 -1.11 6.44 -3.88
N LEU A 129 -1.46 5.26 -4.36
CA LEU A 129 -1.14 4.00 -3.73
C LEU A 129 -0.54 3.03 -4.74
N SER A 130 0.68 2.57 -4.45
CA SER A 130 1.48 1.65 -5.28
C SER A 130 2.10 0.58 -4.39
N ALA A 131 2.11 -0.67 -4.85
CA ALA A 131 2.89 -1.73 -4.20
C ALA A 131 4.35 -1.66 -4.68
N LEU A 132 5.29 -1.67 -3.74
CA LEU A 132 6.70 -1.44 -4.01
C LEU A 132 7.58 -2.45 -3.31
N ARG A 133 8.69 -2.77 -3.95
CA ARG A 133 9.87 -3.32 -3.29
C ARG A 133 10.92 -2.22 -3.18
N LEU A 134 11.29 -1.91 -1.94
CA LEU A 134 12.33 -0.94 -1.64
C LEU A 134 13.70 -1.60 -1.73
N HIS A 135 14.69 -0.87 -2.21
CA HIS A 135 16.06 -1.34 -2.27
C HIS A 135 17.02 -0.24 -1.82
N ALA A 136 18.11 -0.64 -1.17
CA ALA A 136 19.17 0.30 -0.87
C ALA A 136 19.76 0.83 -2.18
N GLY A 137 19.89 2.14 -2.28
CA GLY A 137 20.54 2.78 -3.41
C GLY A 137 22.05 2.58 -3.34
N SER A 138 22.69 2.58 -4.51
CA SER A 138 24.13 2.41 -4.67
C SER A 138 24.93 3.71 -4.46
N SER A 139 24.26 4.86 -4.41
CA SER A 139 24.88 6.18 -4.24
C SER A 139 24.39 6.88 -2.98
N ARG A 140 25.27 7.69 -2.36
CA ARG A 140 24.92 8.55 -1.22
C ARG A 140 23.82 9.57 -1.55
N ASP A 141 23.77 10.01 -2.80
CA ASP A 141 22.81 11.04 -3.25
C ASP A 141 21.42 10.46 -3.54
N ARG A 142 21.33 9.13 -3.66
CA ARG A 142 20.06 8.42 -3.88
C ARG A 142 20.07 7.13 -3.08
N PRO A 143 20.00 7.21 -1.74
CA PRO A 143 20.28 6.09 -0.85
C PRO A 143 19.12 5.08 -0.78
N LEU A 144 17.96 5.40 -1.35
CA LEU A 144 16.79 4.53 -1.46
C LEU A 144 16.29 4.53 -2.90
N GLY A 145 16.05 3.34 -3.44
CA GLY A 145 15.28 3.15 -4.66
C GLY A 145 14.04 2.32 -4.40
N ALA A 146 13.10 2.38 -5.33
CA ALA A 146 11.85 1.65 -5.29
C ALA A 146 11.58 1.07 -6.68
N THR A 147 11.08 -0.15 -6.71
CA THR A 147 10.58 -0.80 -7.93
C THR A 147 9.14 -1.22 -7.68
N LEU A 148 8.26 -1.06 -8.68
CA LEU A 148 6.89 -1.56 -8.61
C LEU A 148 6.91 -3.08 -8.42
N ALA A 149 6.15 -3.55 -7.44
CA ALA A 149 6.03 -4.96 -7.13
C ALA A 149 4.62 -5.45 -7.48
N SER A 150 4.52 -6.68 -7.98
CA SER A 150 3.27 -7.41 -7.97
C SER A 150 3.01 -7.95 -6.56
N VAL A 151 1.74 -8.06 -6.19
CA VAL A 151 1.30 -8.57 -4.88
C VAL A 151 0.35 -9.74 -5.05
N SER A 152 0.27 -10.63 -4.06
CA SER A 152 -0.76 -11.66 -4.01
C SER A 152 -2.18 -11.09 -4.17
N ALA A 153 -3.14 -11.93 -4.55
CA ALA A 153 -4.55 -11.56 -4.60
C ALA A 153 -5.04 -10.97 -3.27
N LEU A 154 -4.61 -11.54 -2.14
CA LEU A 154 -4.94 -11.03 -0.80
C LEU A 154 -4.31 -9.65 -0.56
N GLY A 155 -3.06 -9.44 -0.97
CA GLY A 155 -2.41 -8.13 -0.91
C GLY A 155 -3.14 -7.08 -1.76
N ALA A 156 -3.64 -7.48 -2.94
CA ALA A 156 -4.44 -6.61 -3.80
C ALA A 156 -5.79 -6.25 -3.18
N GLU A 157 -6.46 -7.18 -2.50
CA GLU A 157 -7.71 -6.91 -1.76
C GLU A 157 -7.48 -5.94 -0.61
N VAL A 158 -6.41 -6.13 0.19
CA VAL A 158 -6.03 -5.21 1.26
C VAL A 158 -5.74 -3.82 0.71
N ALA A 159 -5.01 -3.73 -0.41
CA ALA A 159 -4.71 -2.47 -1.08
C ALA A 159 -5.97 -1.77 -1.63
N ALA A 160 -6.88 -2.51 -2.26
CA ALA A 160 -8.13 -1.98 -2.80
C ALA A 160 -9.07 -1.50 -1.68
N ARG A 161 -9.14 -2.24 -0.56
CA ARG A 161 -9.86 -1.79 0.64
C ARG A 161 -9.27 -0.49 1.17
N LEU A 162 -7.94 -0.42 1.29
CA LEU A 162 -7.26 0.78 1.74
C LEU A 162 -7.53 2.00 0.86
N ALA A 163 -7.44 1.82 -0.45
CA ALA A 163 -7.76 2.83 -1.44
C ALA A 163 -9.21 3.33 -1.27
N ARG A 164 -10.17 2.42 -1.06
CA ARG A 164 -11.58 2.74 -0.81
C ARG A 164 -11.85 3.38 0.55
N GLU A 165 -11.07 3.10 1.58
CA GLU A 165 -11.20 3.73 2.90
C GLU A 165 -10.61 5.14 2.93
N GLU A 166 -9.54 5.37 2.19
CA GLU A 166 -8.83 6.64 2.15
C GLU A 166 -9.33 7.55 1.00
N GLY A 167 -10.00 6.97 -0.01
CA GLY A 167 -10.49 7.70 -1.19
C GLY A 167 -9.37 8.02 -2.16
N ILE A 168 -8.38 7.13 -2.22
CA ILE A 168 -7.14 7.24 -2.99
C ILE A 168 -7.28 6.43 -4.27
N ASP A 169 -6.78 6.98 -5.38
CA ASP A 169 -6.61 6.20 -6.61
C ASP A 169 -5.38 5.29 -6.47
N GLY A 170 -5.61 3.98 -6.56
CA GLY A 170 -4.57 2.96 -6.42
C GLY A 170 -4.36 2.17 -7.71
N ARG A 171 -3.09 1.92 -8.07
CA ARG A 171 -2.69 0.97 -9.11
C ARG A 171 -1.77 -0.07 -8.48
N VAL A 172 -2.31 -1.25 -8.22
CA VAL A 172 -1.55 -2.37 -7.67
C VAL A 172 -1.64 -3.52 -8.65
N ALA A 173 -0.48 -3.93 -9.18
CA ALA A 173 -0.40 -5.09 -10.06
C ALA A 173 -0.55 -6.36 -9.22
N VAL A 174 -1.46 -7.24 -9.63
CA VAL A 174 -1.68 -8.53 -8.95
C VAL A 174 -0.74 -9.56 -9.57
N ASP A 175 0.03 -10.24 -8.74
CA ASP A 175 0.72 -11.46 -9.11
C ASP A 175 -0.31 -12.57 -9.15
N ASP A 176 -0.52 -13.18 -10.32
CA ASP A 176 -1.28 -14.42 -10.37
C ASP A 176 -0.44 -15.47 -9.64
N CYS A 177 -0.75 -15.70 -8.36
CA CYS A 177 -0.13 -16.79 -7.63
C CYS A 177 -0.20 -18.04 -8.49
N CYS A 178 0.92 -18.76 -8.59
CA CYS A 178 1.03 -20.00 -9.36
C CYS A 178 -0.11 -20.99 -9.00
N CYS A 179 -0.60 -20.94 -7.75
CA CYS A 179 -1.76 -21.69 -7.27
C CYS A 179 -3.10 -21.25 -7.90
N ALA A 180 -3.36 -19.95 -8.03
CA ALA A 180 -4.56 -19.43 -8.68
C ALA A 180 -4.54 -19.72 -10.19
N ARG A 181 -3.38 -19.57 -10.83
CA ARG A 181 -3.16 -19.96 -12.24
C ARG A 181 -3.35 -21.46 -12.44
N ALA A 182 -2.81 -22.30 -11.55
CA ALA A 182 -3.00 -23.75 -11.61
C ALA A 182 -4.45 -24.18 -11.32
N ALA A 183 -5.17 -23.47 -10.43
CA ALA A 183 -6.59 -23.71 -10.18
C ALA A 183 -7.45 -23.30 -11.39
N ALA A 184 -7.17 -22.14 -11.99
CA ALA A 184 -7.84 -21.65 -13.19
C ALA A 184 -7.57 -22.56 -14.40
N LEU A 185 -6.33 -23.03 -14.60
CA LEU A 185 -5.99 -24.00 -15.63
C LEU A 185 -6.68 -25.35 -15.41
N ARG A 186 -6.79 -25.81 -14.16
CA ARG A 186 -7.57 -27.01 -13.83
C ARG A 186 -9.07 -26.84 -14.09
N HIS A 187 -9.63 -25.67 -13.78
CA HIS A 187 -11.04 -25.37 -14.07
C HIS A 187 -11.29 -25.27 -15.58
N ALA A 188 -10.40 -24.60 -16.32
CA ALA A 188 -10.45 -24.51 -17.79
C ALA A 188 -10.33 -25.90 -18.44
N ALA A 189 -9.42 -26.75 -17.96
CA ALA A 189 -9.28 -28.12 -18.42
C ALA A 189 -10.52 -28.97 -18.08
N ALA A 190 -11.09 -28.83 -16.87
CA ALA A 190 -12.31 -29.52 -16.48
C ALA A 190 -13.52 -29.10 -17.34
N SER A 191 -13.64 -27.81 -17.67
CA SER A 191 -14.68 -27.32 -18.59
C SER A 191 -14.47 -27.76 -20.05
N ALA A 192 -13.22 -27.99 -20.48
CA ALA A 192 -12.91 -28.52 -21.81
C ALA A 192 -13.09 -30.05 -21.92
N THR A 193 -13.11 -30.76 -20.78
CA THR A 193 -13.30 -32.21 -20.72
C THR A 193 -14.74 -32.61 -20.38
N ALA A 194 -15.66 -31.65 -20.27
CA ALA A 194 -17.09 -31.94 -20.18
C ALA A 194 -17.49 -32.71 -21.45
N PRO A 195 -17.89 -34.00 -21.34
CA PRO A 195 -18.28 -34.77 -22.49
C PRO A 195 -19.57 -34.16 -23.04
N GLY A 196 -19.55 -33.87 -24.34
CA GLY A 196 -20.73 -33.42 -25.08
C GLY A 196 -21.89 -34.38 -24.87
N THR A 197 -22.95 -33.90 -24.23
CA THR A 197 -24.27 -34.48 -24.41
C THR A 197 -24.76 -34.09 -25.80
N GLY A 198 -24.78 -35.07 -26.70
CA GLY A 198 -25.58 -35.03 -27.92
C GLY A 198 -24.76 -34.88 -29.20
N SER A 199 -24.22 -35.99 -29.68
CA SER A 199 -23.93 -36.18 -31.10
C SER A 199 -25.24 -36.09 -31.88
N ASP A 200 -25.45 -35.01 -32.63
CA ASP A 200 -26.44 -34.96 -33.70
C ASP A 200 -25.71 -35.19 -35.05
N PRO A 201 -25.92 -36.33 -35.74
CA PRO A 201 -25.11 -36.72 -36.89
C PRO A 201 -25.51 -36.05 -38.23
N GLN A 202 -26.12 -34.86 -38.24
CA GLN A 202 -26.60 -34.24 -39.50
C GLN A 202 -26.03 -32.88 -39.92
N ALA A 203 -25.03 -32.32 -39.23
CA ALA A 203 -24.36 -31.09 -39.70
C ALA A 203 -23.10 -31.38 -40.54
N MET A 204 -23.24 -32.24 -41.57
CA MET A 204 -22.20 -32.47 -42.58
C MET A 204 -22.64 -31.78 -43.87
N THR A 205 -22.36 -30.48 -44.03
CA THR A 205 -21.97 -29.83 -45.31
C THR A 205 -21.81 -28.32 -45.16
N ALA A 206 -20.77 -27.79 -45.83
CA ALA A 206 -20.43 -26.38 -46.03
C ALA A 206 -19.79 -25.70 -44.79
N SER A 207 -18.59 -25.13 -44.82
CA SER A 207 -17.93 -24.45 -45.93
C SER A 207 -16.42 -24.56 -45.85
N LEU A 208 -15.84 -24.91 -47.00
CA LEU A 208 -14.45 -24.68 -47.37
C LEU A 208 -14.15 -23.17 -47.50
N LEU A 209 -12.84 -22.86 -47.52
CA LEU A 209 -12.15 -21.62 -47.97
C LEU A 209 -11.77 -20.67 -46.83
N ARG A 210 -10.52 -20.22 -46.64
CA ARG A 210 -9.28 -20.35 -47.41
C ARG A 210 -8.09 -20.04 -46.49
N LEU A 211 -7.02 -20.82 -46.66
CA LEU A 211 -5.68 -20.59 -46.14
C LEU A 211 -4.88 -19.66 -47.08
N ARG A 212 -3.92 -18.94 -46.49
CA ARG A 212 -2.82 -18.12 -47.07
C ARG A 212 -3.19 -16.65 -47.37
N ARG A 213 -2.38 -15.66 -46.97
CA ARG A 213 -0.91 -15.66 -46.88
C ARG A 213 -0.42 -14.72 -45.79
#